data_AF-A0A091N5W6-F1
#
_entry.id   AF-A0A091N5W6-F1
#
_cell.length_a   1.000
_cell.length_b   1.000
_cell.length_c   1.000
_cell.angle_alpha   90.00
_cell.angle_beta   90.00
_cell.angle_gamma   90.00
#
_symmetry.space_group_name_H-M   'P 1'
#
loop_
_entity.id
_entity.type
_entity.pdbx_description
1 polymer ?
#
loop_
_entity_poly.entity_id
_entity_poly.type
_entity_poly.pdbx_seq_one_letter_code
_entity_poly.pdbx_strand_id
1 'polypeptide(L)'
;QKDDSQRLVESFSSDENEHVLPKSKTEPYTSKEEMVLEESESPLNSNVTAFALKAKVIYPINQKFRPLADGSSNPSLHENPKQAVLPNQVMETSTSGSLGSLSQGDKEDCSSSTTVHSTTSDDRFQARAFLKVTSFPEVLTCESFDVKLCLCSLILKDLMLLDTELRKENHVMFIQLLKIHFTDFYHKKKITDGLFKKILLIQENDFEELQKQLDSRFQNTEMSGAHNSEYQTLEDLERKQRECSEHIIDNMEAFWKQTEKAQQAFLDQSKCSNAKAAKMMTDLTETMIAAESILSESQDLQAMDIQERLFNWELMVKMIDSLKSCIPEECKCRLNIVSNILDHLTVKNNLSVRQKEELLTDLHKAFWEQLAHFSNECMQQSKDLILKRLECRAKKREEFKHRQKAEQGSLLSKTFHNEDVHDFLKDYRELLEKHRQAQWELEEEDDCESTEAVADLYKELYSKASHTLAKLVTELFLQTLPVVTSLSVRDCELLKKEWQENLVPQLEKWEAHCQRRWKLFQEQLLQEKKLWMKEYAMSAVMQKHLSEKQEKIIQGVVSRLGRLGDE
;
A
#
# COMPACT_ATOMS: atom_id res chain seq x y z
N GLN A 1 -20.60 -0.67 -41.07
CA GLN A 1 -19.19 -1.06 -40.82
C GLN A 1 -18.98 -0.78 -39.34
N LYS A 2 -19.10 -1.82 -38.49
CA LYS A 2 -18.88 -1.67 -37.05
C LYS A 2 -17.37 -1.57 -36.82
N ASP A 3 -16.98 -0.70 -35.91
CA ASP A 3 -15.59 -0.37 -35.60
C ASP A 3 -14.98 -1.51 -34.76
N ASP A 4 -14.16 -2.37 -35.37
CA ASP A 4 -13.54 -3.50 -34.68
C ASP A 4 -12.58 -3.07 -33.56
N SER A 5 -12.19 -1.79 -33.52
CA SER A 5 -11.44 -1.17 -32.42
C SER A 5 -12.22 -1.09 -31.10
N GLN A 6 -13.56 -1.08 -31.12
CA GLN A 6 -14.36 -1.07 -29.88
C GLN A 6 -14.29 -2.42 -29.13
N ARG A 7 -14.12 -3.54 -29.84
CA ARG A 7 -14.08 -4.88 -29.22
C ARG A 7 -12.87 -5.11 -28.33
N LEU A 8 -11.71 -4.54 -28.70
CA LEU A 8 -10.46 -4.61 -27.92
C LEU A 8 -10.59 -3.98 -26.52
N VAL A 9 -11.55 -3.08 -26.37
CA VAL A 9 -11.81 -2.33 -25.15
C VAL A 9 -13.01 -2.91 -24.39
N GLU A 10 -14.03 -3.38 -25.12
CA GLU A 10 -15.22 -4.00 -24.56
C GLU A 10 -14.94 -5.38 -23.95
N SER A 11 -13.95 -6.15 -24.40
CA SER A 11 -13.65 -7.49 -23.86
C SER A 11 -13.06 -7.48 -22.45
N PHE A 12 -12.50 -6.35 -22.00
CA PHE A 12 -12.15 -6.14 -20.59
C PHE A 12 -13.37 -5.92 -19.70
N SER A 13 -14.55 -5.61 -20.28
CA SER A 13 -15.82 -5.43 -19.57
C SER A 13 -16.89 -6.49 -19.89
N SER A 14 -16.68 -7.33 -20.92
CA SER A 14 -17.74 -8.22 -21.45
C SER A 14 -17.78 -9.59 -20.79
N ASP A 15 -16.73 -10.02 -20.10
CA ASP A 15 -16.75 -11.23 -19.27
C ASP A 15 -17.30 -10.96 -17.84
N GLU A 16 -17.73 -9.72 -17.53
CA GLU A 16 -18.13 -9.31 -16.17
C GLU A 16 -19.62 -9.51 -15.85
N ASN A 17 -20.49 -9.81 -16.81
CA ASN A 17 -21.92 -10.00 -16.52
C ASN A 17 -22.30 -11.40 -15.96
N GLU A 18 -21.34 -12.31 -15.78
CA GLU A 18 -21.55 -13.57 -15.03
C GLU A 18 -20.73 -13.68 -13.74
N HIS A 19 -19.89 -12.68 -13.43
CA HIS A 19 -19.22 -12.58 -12.13
C HIS A 19 -19.37 -11.16 -11.59
N VAL A 20 -20.58 -10.86 -11.13
CA VAL A 20 -20.78 -9.95 -10.00
C VAL A 20 -19.70 -10.29 -8.98
N LEU A 21 -18.76 -9.36 -8.73
CA LEU A 21 -17.88 -9.40 -7.55
C LEU A 21 -18.72 -9.94 -6.40
N PRO A 22 -18.29 -10.99 -5.66
CA PRO A 22 -19.07 -11.41 -4.53
C PRO A 22 -19.13 -10.22 -3.58
N LYS A 23 -20.27 -9.52 -3.55
CA LYS A 23 -20.65 -8.70 -2.41
C LYS A 23 -20.42 -9.62 -1.23
N SER A 24 -19.43 -9.29 -0.40
CA SER A 24 -19.18 -9.97 0.86
C SER A 24 -20.44 -9.76 1.69
N LYS A 25 -21.39 -10.68 1.57
CA LYS A 25 -22.35 -10.89 2.64
C LYS A 25 -21.50 -11.44 3.77
N THR A 26 -21.28 -10.59 4.77
CA THR A 26 -20.71 -10.96 6.05
C THR A 26 -21.59 -12.05 6.66
N GLU A 27 -21.27 -13.32 6.39
CA GLU A 27 -21.74 -14.42 7.21
C GLU A 27 -20.86 -14.48 8.46
N PRO A 28 -21.46 -14.60 9.65
CA PRO A 28 -20.70 -14.59 10.89
C PRO A 28 -19.86 -15.86 10.99
N TYR A 29 -18.53 -15.71 11.01
CA TYR A 29 -17.61 -16.79 11.36
C TYR A 29 -17.82 -17.16 12.83
N THR A 30 -18.65 -18.17 13.10
CA THR A 30 -18.69 -18.82 14.41
C THR A 30 -17.53 -19.82 14.49
N SER A 31 -16.54 -19.50 15.30
CA SER A 31 -15.49 -20.41 15.75
C SER A 31 -16.09 -21.51 16.63
N LYS A 32 -16.17 -22.74 16.13
CA LYS A 32 -16.12 -23.96 16.96
C LYS A 32 -15.36 -25.06 16.23
N GLU A 33 -14.47 -25.67 17.01
CA GLU A 33 -13.60 -26.79 16.69
C GLU A 33 -14.33 -27.95 15.98
N GLU A 34 -13.73 -28.47 14.92
CA GLU A 34 -13.75 -29.91 14.67
C GLU A 34 -12.38 -30.32 14.10
N MET A 35 -11.54 -30.82 15.02
CA MET A 35 -10.28 -31.48 14.72
C MET A 35 -10.55 -32.71 13.86
N VAL A 36 -10.00 -32.75 12.64
CA VAL A 36 -9.69 -34.01 11.99
C VAL A 36 -8.25 -34.36 12.36
N LEU A 37 -8.14 -35.40 13.17
CA LEU A 37 -6.91 -36.11 13.52
C LEU A 37 -6.29 -36.70 12.25
N GLU A 38 -5.06 -36.32 11.95
CA GLU A 38 -4.12 -37.25 11.33
C GLU A 38 -2.92 -37.44 12.26
N GLU A 39 -2.55 -38.70 12.40
CA GLU A 39 -1.76 -39.26 13.48
C GLU A 39 -0.36 -38.65 13.63
N SER A 40 -0.12 -38.23 14.87
CA SER A 40 1.12 -38.34 15.63
C SER A 40 2.31 -39.05 14.97
N GLU A 41 3.35 -38.29 14.66
CA GLU A 41 4.70 -38.60 15.13
C GLU A 41 5.30 -37.37 15.81
N SER A 42 5.71 -37.53 17.06
CA SER A 42 6.48 -36.54 17.81
C SER A 42 7.42 -37.28 18.76
N PRO A 43 8.46 -36.65 19.34
CA PRO A 43 9.13 -35.40 19.00
C PRO A 43 10.68 -35.56 19.05
N LEU A 44 11.41 -34.45 19.00
CA LEU A 44 12.85 -34.28 19.33
C LEU A 44 13.80 -34.16 18.13
N ASN A 45 13.67 -33.06 17.37
CA ASN A 45 14.88 -32.29 17.07
C ASN A 45 14.55 -30.80 16.88
N SER A 46 15.33 -29.97 17.55
CA SER A 46 15.14 -28.52 17.67
C SER A 46 15.27 -27.82 16.30
N ASN A 47 14.16 -27.29 15.79
CA ASN A 47 14.12 -26.42 14.60
C ASN A 47 14.91 -25.10 14.79
N VAL A 48 15.28 -24.75 16.01
CA VAL A 48 16.16 -23.60 16.30
C VAL A 48 17.58 -23.84 15.78
N THR A 49 18.04 -25.10 15.78
CA THR A 49 19.38 -25.48 15.32
C THR A 49 19.47 -25.45 13.79
N ALA A 50 18.37 -25.81 13.10
CA ALA A 50 18.28 -25.74 11.64
C ALA A 50 18.24 -24.28 11.13
N PHE A 51 17.64 -23.37 11.88
CA PHE A 51 17.68 -21.93 11.61
C PHE A 51 19.08 -21.34 11.82
N ALA A 52 19.76 -21.70 12.92
CA ALA A 52 21.12 -21.26 13.21
C ALA A 52 22.16 -21.77 12.20
N LEU A 53 21.99 -22.98 11.65
CA LEU A 53 22.89 -23.53 10.63
C LEU A 53 22.77 -22.87 9.25
N LYS A 54 21.64 -22.20 8.96
CA LYS A 54 21.46 -21.41 7.72
C LYS A 54 21.99 -19.97 7.85
N ALA A 55 22.16 -19.47 9.08
CA ALA A 55 22.78 -18.18 9.32
C ALA A 55 24.31 -18.29 9.19
N LYS A 56 24.84 -17.96 8.00
CA LYS A 56 26.28 -17.93 7.75
C LYS A 56 26.91 -16.71 8.43
N VAL A 57 27.13 -16.79 9.74
CA VAL A 57 27.83 -15.77 10.53
C VAL A 57 29.33 -15.88 10.22
N ILE A 58 29.86 -14.97 9.41
CA ILE A 58 31.29 -14.84 9.16
C ILE A 58 31.86 -13.88 10.21
N TYR A 59 32.56 -14.41 11.21
CA TYR A 59 33.43 -13.61 12.07
C TYR A 59 34.83 -13.54 11.44
N PRO A 60 35.37 -12.36 11.09
CA PRO A 60 36.78 -12.23 10.79
C PRO A 60 37.55 -12.22 12.12
N ILE A 61 38.04 -13.39 12.53
CA ILE A 61 39.11 -13.48 13.53
C ILE A 61 40.41 -13.16 12.79
N ASN A 62 40.88 -11.92 12.93
CA ASN A 62 42.30 -11.63 12.84
C ASN A 62 42.73 -10.92 14.12
N GLN A 63 43.08 -11.74 15.12
CA GLN A 63 43.93 -11.31 16.21
C GLN A 63 45.29 -10.89 15.63
N LYS A 64 45.57 -9.59 15.67
CA LYS A 64 46.88 -9.03 16.01
C LYS A 64 46.68 -7.53 16.24
N PHE A 65 46.83 -7.14 17.50
CA PHE A 65 47.38 -5.89 18.04
C PHE A 65 46.60 -5.45 19.29
N ARG A 66 47.35 -5.39 20.40
CA ARG A 66 46.94 -5.07 21.77
C ARG A 66 46.48 -3.62 21.91
N PRO A 67 45.72 -3.27 22.97
CA PRO A 67 45.36 -1.89 23.25
C PRO A 67 46.57 -1.13 23.78
N LEU A 68 46.94 -0.03 23.13
CA LEU A 68 47.79 1.00 23.71
C LEU A 68 46.95 2.26 23.86
N ALA A 69 47.01 2.81 25.06
CA ALA A 69 46.50 4.12 25.40
C ALA A 69 47.49 5.20 24.93
N ASP A 70 47.07 6.05 24.02
CA ASP A 70 47.28 7.51 23.92
C ASP A 70 46.32 7.98 22.79
N GLY A 71 45.68 9.14 22.81
CA GLY A 71 46.25 10.47 22.87
C GLY A 71 46.37 11.04 21.44
N SER A 72 45.40 11.90 21.08
CA SER A 72 45.48 12.96 20.05
C SER A 72 44.88 12.74 18.63
N SER A 73 43.92 13.63 18.32
CA SER A 73 43.79 14.47 17.11
C SER A 73 43.45 13.85 15.74
N ASN A 74 42.19 13.98 15.29
CA ASN A 74 41.66 15.08 14.43
C ASN A 74 40.39 14.64 13.67
N PRO A 75 39.33 15.48 13.61
CA PRO A 75 38.19 15.27 12.73
C PRO A 75 38.46 15.94 11.37
N SER A 76 38.41 15.20 10.27
CA SER A 76 38.38 15.79 8.93
C SER A 76 37.01 15.61 8.30
N LEU A 77 36.26 16.70 8.35
CA LEU A 77 35.17 17.07 7.47
C LEU A 77 35.55 16.86 6.00
N HIS A 78 34.76 16.06 5.28
CA HIS A 78 34.42 16.27 3.87
C HIS A 78 33.17 15.44 3.55
N GLU A 79 32.02 15.96 3.93
CA GLU A 79 30.77 15.63 3.24
C GLU A 79 30.77 16.40 1.91
N ASN A 80 30.89 15.69 0.80
CA ASN A 80 30.43 16.19 -0.49
C ASN A 80 29.07 15.54 -0.74
N PRO A 81 27.94 16.26 -0.74
CA PRO A 81 26.69 15.69 -1.18
C PRO A 81 26.79 15.48 -2.69
N LYS A 82 26.94 14.23 -3.12
CA LYS A 82 26.68 13.88 -4.52
C LYS A 82 25.19 14.07 -4.75
N GLN A 83 24.87 15.09 -5.54
CA GLN A 83 23.54 15.39 -6.05
C GLN A 83 22.91 14.11 -6.63
N ALA A 84 21.77 13.71 -6.09
CA ALA A 84 20.96 12.64 -6.67
C ALA A 84 20.43 13.10 -8.03
N VAL A 85 20.66 12.30 -9.06
CA VAL A 85 20.14 12.55 -10.41
C VAL A 85 18.64 12.24 -10.39
N LEU A 86 17.82 13.25 -10.73
CA LEU A 86 16.37 13.16 -10.85
C LEU A 86 15.97 12.22 -12.00
N PRO A 87 14.81 11.52 -11.90
CA PRO A 87 14.33 10.63 -12.93
C PRO A 87 13.64 11.45 -14.03
N ASN A 88 14.42 12.09 -14.91
CA ASN A 88 14.00 12.55 -16.25
C ASN A 88 15.17 13.21 -17.03
N GLN A 89 16.36 12.59 -17.01
CA GLN A 89 17.42 12.94 -17.97
C GLN A 89 17.63 11.79 -18.97
N VAL A 90 17.40 12.12 -20.25
CA VAL A 90 17.59 11.24 -21.40
C VAL A 90 19.10 11.05 -21.61
N MET A 91 19.61 9.85 -21.35
CA MET A 91 20.99 9.48 -21.69
C MET A 91 21.05 9.13 -23.18
N GLU A 92 21.52 10.07 -24.01
CA GLU A 92 21.76 9.83 -25.43
C GLU A 92 22.86 8.78 -25.62
N THR A 93 22.51 7.68 -26.29
CA THR A 93 23.46 6.69 -26.81
C THR A 93 24.16 7.27 -28.05
N SER A 94 25.48 7.42 -28.00
CA SER A 94 26.29 7.68 -29.20
C SER A 94 27.43 6.67 -29.33
N THR A 95 27.37 5.92 -30.41
CA THR A 95 28.40 5.01 -30.96
C THR A 95 29.35 5.77 -31.90
N SER A 96 30.67 5.67 -31.68
CA SER A 96 31.68 5.65 -32.77
C SER A 96 33.07 5.30 -32.22
N GLY A 97 33.77 4.37 -32.88
CA GLY A 97 35.13 3.94 -32.51
C GLY A 97 36.25 4.69 -33.23
N SER A 98 37.50 4.53 -32.76
CA SER A 98 38.74 4.43 -33.57
C SER A 98 39.97 4.23 -32.66
N LEU A 99 41.03 3.67 -33.25
CA LEU A 99 42.25 3.06 -32.70
C LEU A 99 43.37 4.03 -32.28
N GLY A 100 44.21 3.57 -31.34
CA GLY A 100 45.62 3.94 -31.14
C GLY A 100 45.90 5.19 -30.29
N SER A 101 46.94 5.31 -29.47
CA SER A 101 48.12 4.49 -29.18
C SER A 101 48.91 5.14 -28.02
N LEU A 102 49.36 4.32 -27.06
CA LEU A 102 50.63 4.37 -26.27
C LEU A 102 51.12 5.69 -25.62
N SER A 103 51.39 5.68 -24.29
CA SER A 103 52.74 5.35 -23.74
C SER A 103 52.91 5.66 -22.23
N GLN A 104 53.40 4.65 -21.49
CA GLN A 104 54.34 4.62 -20.34
C GLN A 104 54.17 5.57 -19.13
N GLY A 105 54.24 5.11 -17.87
CA GLY A 105 54.64 3.80 -17.39
C GLY A 105 54.59 3.61 -15.87
N ASP A 106 54.93 2.37 -15.52
CA ASP A 106 55.41 1.78 -14.27
C ASP A 106 54.46 1.45 -13.10
N LYS A 107 54.14 0.14 -13.06
CA LYS A 107 54.27 -0.82 -11.94
C LYS A 107 53.09 -0.97 -10.98
N GLU A 108 52.24 -1.93 -11.35
CA GLU A 108 51.83 -3.09 -10.55
C GLU A 108 51.71 -2.88 -9.03
N ASP A 109 50.49 -2.58 -8.60
CA ASP A 109 49.88 -3.30 -7.49
C ASP A 109 48.53 -3.83 -7.94
N CYS A 110 48.45 -5.16 -7.99
CA CYS A 110 47.27 -5.91 -8.38
C CYS A 110 46.12 -5.65 -7.39
N SER A 111 45.19 -4.80 -7.77
CA SER A 111 43.81 -4.83 -7.26
C SER A 111 42.89 -4.32 -8.35
N SER A 112 42.53 -5.25 -9.23
CA SER A 112 41.45 -5.08 -10.21
C SER A 112 40.14 -4.81 -9.46
N SER A 113 39.83 -3.54 -9.21
CA SER A 113 38.48 -3.08 -8.89
C SER A 113 37.79 -2.70 -10.20
N THR A 114 37.60 -3.70 -11.05
CA THR A 114 36.57 -3.69 -12.10
C THR A 114 35.44 -4.58 -11.63
N THR A 115 34.86 -4.24 -10.47
CA THR A 115 33.53 -4.73 -10.13
C THR A 115 32.58 -3.97 -11.04
N VAL A 116 32.37 -4.54 -12.23
CA VAL A 116 31.18 -4.29 -13.04
C VAL A 116 30.02 -4.37 -12.06
N HIS A 117 29.41 -3.23 -11.74
CA HIS A 117 28.28 -3.19 -10.84
C HIS A 117 27.21 -4.11 -11.43
N SER A 118 27.04 -5.27 -10.79
CA SER A 118 25.96 -6.19 -11.07
C SER A 118 24.67 -5.38 -11.11
N THR A 119 23.81 -5.67 -12.08
CA THR A 119 22.50 -5.02 -12.23
C THR A 119 21.55 -5.23 -11.03
N THR A 120 22.00 -5.90 -9.97
CA THR A 120 21.26 -6.41 -8.82
C THR A 120 21.91 -6.00 -7.47
N SER A 121 22.30 -4.74 -7.29
CA SER A 121 22.67 -4.23 -5.96
C SER A 121 21.44 -3.64 -5.26
N ASP A 122 21.06 -4.18 -4.09
CA ASP A 122 19.95 -3.70 -3.24
C ASP A 122 20.06 -2.21 -2.88
N ASP A 123 21.28 -1.66 -2.83
CA ASP A 123 21.54 -0.23 -2.56
C ASP A 123 20.81 0.73 -3.53
N ARG A 124 20.50 0.29 -4.77
CA ARG A 124 19.75 1.11 -5.73
C ARG A 124 18.25 1.14 -5.47
N PHE A 125 17.70 0.14 -4.78
CA PHE A 125 16.28 0.10 -4.43
C PHE A 125 15.96 1.00 -3.23
N GLN A 126 16.86 1.06 -2.25
CA GLN A 126 16.68 1.91 -1.06
C GLN A 126 16.73 3.40 -1.40
N ALA A 127 17.63 3.80 -2.31
CA ALA A 127 17.76 5.19 -2.76
C ALA A 127 16.74 5.60 -3.85
N ARG A 128 15.87 4.70 -4.30
CA ARG A 128 14.89 4.99 -5.36
C ARG A 128 13.73 5.80 -4.79
N ALA A 129 13.51 6.98 -5.36
CA ALA A 129 12.35 7.82 -5.06
C ALA A 129 11.12 7.40 -5.87
N PHE A 130 9.95 7.39 -5.24
CA PHE A 130 8.65 7.11 -5.83
C PHE A 130 7.62 8.16 -5.41
N LEU A 131 6.51 8.28 -6.15
CA LEU A 131 5.51 9.32 -5.90
C LEU A 131 4.87 9.15 -4.52
N LYS A 132 4.80 10.25 -3.76
CA LYS A 132 4.06 10.29 -2.50
C LYS A 132 2.58 10.52 -2.80
N VAL A 133 1.80 9.45 -2.67
CA VAL A 133 0.34 9.49 -2.83
C VAL A 133 -0.38 9.60 -1.48
N THR A 134 -1.51 10.29 -1.48
CA THR A 134 -2.35 10.49 -0.30
C THR A 134 -3.60 9.61 -0.31
N SER A 135 -3.99 9.11 -1.48
CA SER A 135 -5.17 8.28 -1.71
C SER A 135 -4.99 7.38 -2.95
N PHE A 136 -5.81 6.33 -3.05
CA PHE A 136 -5.74 5.38 -4.16
C PHE A 136 -5.98 5.98 -5.55
N PRO A 137 -6.95 6.89 -5.78
CA PRO A 137 -7.19 7.45 -7.11
C PRO A 137 -5.96 8.09 -7.75
N GLU A 138 -5.07 8.69 -6.96
CA GLU A 138 -3.80 9.27 -7.46
C GLU A 138 -2.89 8.22 -8.09
N VAL A 139 -2.90 6.99 -7.57
CA VAL A 139 -2.08 5.87 -8.07
C VAL A 139 -2.45 5.51 -9.50
N LEU A 140 -3.70 5.71 -9.92
CA LEU A 140 -4.15 5.45 -11.29
C LEU A 140 -3.38 6.30 -12.33
N THR A 141 -2.85 7.46 -11.92
CA THR A 141 -2.03 8.33 -12.78
C THR A 141 -0.53 8.05 -12.75
N CYS A 142 -0.07 7.16 -11.87
CA CYS A 142 1.34 6.82 -11.76
C CYS A 142 1.85 6.03 -12.98
N GLU A 143 3.16 6.12 -13.20
CA GLU A 143 3.88 5.22 -14.10
C GLU A 143 4.14 3.87 -13.42
N SER A 144 4.09 2.79 -14.21
CA SER A 144 3.91 1.42 -13.71
C SER A 144 5.00 0.90 -12.77
N PHE A 145 6.22 1.46 -12.79
CA PHE A 145 7.30 0.93 -11.95
C PHE A 145 7.07 1.23 -10.46
N ASP A 146 6.51 2.39 -10.13
CA ASP A 146 6.45 2.88 -8.75
C ASP A 146 5.12 2.53 -8.04
N VAL A 147 4.15 1.96 -8.77
CA VAL A 147 2.80 1.62 -8.28
C VAL A 147 2.83 0.76 -7.02
N LYS A 148 3.64 -0.31 -6.98
CA LYS A 148 3.67 -1.21 -5.82
C LYS A 148 4.11 -0.49 -4.55
N LEU A 149 5.10 0.40 -4.65
CA LEU A 149 5.58 1.18 -3.51
C LEU A 149 4.53 2.22 -3.08
N CYS A 150 3.82 2.84 -4.03
CA CYS A 150 2.68 3.72 -3.73
C CYS A 150 1.57 2.98 -2.96
N LEU A 151 1.18 1.79 -3.42
CA LEU A 151 0.15 0.97 -2.77
C LEU A 151 0.59 0.55 -1.35
N CYS A 152 1.84 0.09 -1.18
CA CYS A 152 2.38 -0.21 0.15
C CYS A 152 2.35 1.01 1.08
N SER A 153 2.70 2.20 0.57
CA SER A 153 2.64 3.44 1.36
C SER A 153 1.22 3.79 1.78
N LEU A 154 0.20 3.51 0.96
CA LEU A 154 -1.21 3.75 1.30
C LEU A 154 -1.70 2.80 2.38
N ILE A 155 -1.41 1.49 2.26
CA ILE A 155 -1.81 0.51 3.28
C ILE A 155 -1.18 0.83 4.63
N LEU A 156 0.11 1.17 4.66
CA LEU A 156 0.77 1.52 5.92
C LEU A 156 0.11 2.74 6.57
N LYS A 157 -0.31 3.71 5.76
CA LYS A 157 -1.10 4.85 6.24
C LYS A 157 -2.46 4.41 6.79
N ASP A 158 -3.15 3.48 6.12
CA ASP A 158 -4.44 2.96 6.58
C ASP A 158 -4.33 2.16 7.88
N LEU A 159 -3.28 1.35 8.02
CA LEU A 159 -2.97 0.63 9.27
C LEU A 159 -2.68 1.61 10.42
N MET A 160 -1.96 2.70 10.15
CA MET A 160 -1.71 3.75 11.14
C MET A 160 -2.98 4.54 11.52
N LEU A 161 -3.89 4.73 10.57
CA LEU A 161 -5.20 5.34 10.85
C LEU A 161 -6.05 4.41 11.73
N LEU A 162 -6.12 3.12 11.39
CA LEU A 162 -6.82 2.10 12.19
C LEU A 162 -6.29 2.05 13.62
N ASP A 163 -4.97 1.99 13.79
CA ASP A 163 -4.32 2.01 15.10
C ASP A 163 -4.63 3.29 15.90
N THR A 164 -4.69 4.45 15.23
CA THR A 164 -5.09 5.72 15.86
C THR A 164 -6.56 5.72 16.29
N GLU A 165 -7.45 5.13 15.50
CA GLU A 165 -8.87 5.01 15.82
C GLU A 165 -9.09 4.07 17.00
N LEU A 166 -8.48 2.88 16.99
CA LEU A 166 -8.56 1.90 18.07
C LEU A 166 -8.03 2.44 19.40
N ARG A 167 -6.92 3.21 19.39
CA ARG A 167 -6.44 3.89 20.61
C ARG A 167 -7.45 4.89 21.16
N LYS A 168 -8.04 5.71 20.30
CA LYS A 168 -9.07 6.69 20.71
C LYS A 168 -10.29 6.00 21.29
N GLU A 169 -10.69 4.89 20.68
CA GLU A 169 -11.78 4.06 21.19
C GLU A 169 -11.44 3.45 22.55
N ASN A 170 -10.22 2.93 22.72
CA ASN A 170 -9.74 2.42 24.01
C ASN A 170 -9.82 3.50 25.10
N HIS A 171 -9.39 4.73 24.79
CA HIS A 171 -9.51 5.86 25.73
C HIS A 171 -10.98 6.15 26.10
N VAL A 172 -11.88 6.18 25.11
CA VAL A 172 -13.32 6.42 25.35
C VAL A 172 -13.93 5.29 26.19
N MET A 173 -13.61 4.03 25.87
CA MET A 173 -14.06 2.86 26.62
C MET A 173 -13.56 2.91 28.06
N PHE A 174 -12.28 3.19 28.29
CA PHE A 174 -11.71 3.34 29.63
C PHE A 174 -12.47 4.39 30.46
N ILE A 175 -12.70 5.58 29.89
CA ILE A 175 -13.43 6.65 30.59
C ILE A 175 -14.86 6.23 30.93
N GLN A 176 -15.57 5.55 30.02
CA GLN A 176 -16.94 5.10 30.28
C GLN A 176 -17.00 3.96 31.30
N LEU A 177 -16.09 2.98 31.22
CA LEU A 177 -15.97 1.92 32.21
C LEU A 177 -15.67 2.50 33.61
N LEU A 178 -14.74 3.46 33.68
CA LEU A 178 -14.43 4.16 34.92
C LEU A 178 -15.66 4.91 35.46
N LYS A 179 -16.45 5.56 34.59
CA LYS A 179 -17.72 6.24 34.96
C LYS A 179 -18.74 5.26 35.53
N ILE A 180 -18.96 4.12 34.88
CA ILE A 180 -19.93 3.10 35.32
C ILE A 180 -19.52 2.58 36.71
N HIS A 181 -18.27 2.12 36.85
CA HIS A 181 -17.76 1.58 38.11
C HIS A 181 -17.81 2.62 39.26
N PHE A 182 -17.41 3.86 39.02
CA PHE A 182 -17.50 4.90 40.06
C PHE A 182 -18.93 5.33 40.39
N THR A 183 -19.85 5.35 39.42
CA THR A 183 -21.28 5.65 39.65
C THR A 183 -21.87 4.65 40.63
N ASP A 184 -21.49 3.39 40.49
CA ASP A 184 -21.85 2.29 41.36
C ASP A 184 -21.41 2.52 42.82
N PHE A 185 -20.23 3.12 43.02
CA PHE A 185 -19.72 3.50 44.34
C PHE A 185 -20.34 4.80 44.88
N TYR A 186 -20.68 5.74 43.99
CA TYR A 186 -21.40 6.96 44.32
C TYR A 186 -22.80 6.64 44.88
N HIS A 187 -23.54 5.74 44.23
CA HIS A 187 -24.87 5.29 44.67
C HIS A 187 -24.83 4.61 46.04
N LYS A 188 -23.71 3.93 46.34
CA LYS A 188 -23.43 3.34 47.66
C LYS A 188 -22.99 4.38 48.72
N LYS A 189 -23.03 5.69 48.41
CA LYS A 189 -22.62 6.86 49.24
C LYS A 189 -21.18 6.81 49.75
N LYS A 190 -20.28 6.13 49.05
CA LYS A 190 -18.88 5.93 49.48
C LYS A 190 -17.93 7.05 49.00
N ILE A 191 -18.33 7.79 47.98
CA ILE A 191 -17.56 8.85 47.33
C ILE A 191 -18.43 10.11 47.26
N THR A 192 -17.84 11.30 47.45
CA THR A 192 -18.54 12.57 47.27
C THR A 192 -18.63 12.94 45.78
N ASP A 193 -19.73 13.58 45.36
CA ASP A 193 -19.94 14.03 43.97
C ASP A 193 -18.76 14.87 43.45
N GLY A 194 -18.20 15.74 44.31
CA GLY A 194 -17.05 16.56 43.97
C GLY A 194 -15.76 15.77 43.72
N LEU A 195 -15.52 14.67 44.46
CA LEU A 195 -14.35 13.81 44.25
C LEU A 195 -14.50 13.02 42.95
N PHE A 196 -15.69 12.47 42.71
CA PHE A 196 -16.02 11.73 41.48
C PHE A 196 -15.79 12.57 40.22
N LYS A 197 -16.38 13.77 40.18
CA LYS A 197 -16.21 14.71 39.06
C LYS A 197 -14.75 15.15 38.88
N LYS A 198 -14.02 15.35 39.98
CA LYS A 198 -12.61 15.75 39.93
C LYS A 198 -11.74 14.65 39.31
N ILE A 199 -11.90 13.39 39.71
CA ILE A 199 -11.09 12.29 39.17
C ILE A 199 -11.36 12.10 37.69
N LEU A 200 -12.64 12.09 37.28
CA LEU A 200 -13.00 11.96 35.86
C LEU A 200 -12.43 13.09 35.00
N LEU A 201 -12.56 14.34 35.46
CA LEU A 201 -12.04 15.49 34.72
C LEU A 201 -10.50 15.44 34.58
N ILE A 202 -9.79 14.96 35.61
CA ILE A 202 -8.33 14.77 35.53
C ILE A 202 -8.01 13.72 34.46
N GLN A 203 -8.70 12.58 34.47
CA GLN A 203 -8.45 11.52 33.49
C GLN A 203 -8.76 11.98 32.06
N GLU A 204 -9.91 12.63 31.83
CA GLU A 204 -10.27 13.16 30.51
C GLU A 204 -9.21 14.14 29.97
N ASN A 205 -8.75 15.08 30.80
CA ASN A 205 -7.73 16.05 30.41
C ASN A 205 -6.36 15.40 30.15
N ASP A 206 -5.94 14.46 31.01
CA ASP A 206 -4.63 13.82 30.90
C ASP A 206 -4.55 12.92 29.66
N PHE A 207 -5.61 12.20 29.31
CA PHE A 207 -5.64 11.43 28.04
C PHE A 207 -5.71 12.32 26.81
N GLU A 208 -6.43 13.43 26.87
CA GLU A 208 -6.45 14.41 25.78
C GLU A 208 -5.04 14.99 25.55
N GLU A 209 -4.31 15.28 26.61
CA GLU A 209 -2.92 15.74 26.55
C GLU A 209 -1.97 14.67 26.00
N LEU A 210 -2.10 13.41 26.44
CA LEU A 210 -1.34 12.29 25.90
C LEU A 210 -1.56 12.12 24.39
N GLN A 211 -2.80 12.25 23.92
CA GLN A 211 -3.12 12.20 22.50
C GLN A 211 -2.52 13.39 21.74
N LYS A 212 -2.61 14.62 22.27
CA LYS A 212 -2.01 15.82 21.66
C LYS A 212 -0.49 15.68 21.53
N GLN A 213 0.17 15.15 22.55
CA GLN A 213 1.60 14.90 22.52
C GLN A 213 1.97 13.89 21.43
N LEU A 214 1.23 12.78 21.31
CA LEU A 214 1.45 11.80 20.25
C LEU A 214 1.22 12.40 18.85
N ASP A 215 0.10 13.09 18.65
CA ASP A 215 -0.23 13.74 17.37
C ASP A 215 0.85 14.75 16.96
N SER A 216 1.39 15.51 17.93
CA SER A 216 2.50 16.44 17.68
C SER A 216 3.80 15.74 17.29
N ARG A 217 4.10 14.57 17.87
CA ARG A 217 5.27 13.76 17.49
C ARG A 217 5.12 13.24 16.06
N PHE A 218 3.95 12.72 15.69
CA PHE A 218 3.69 12.28 14.33
C PHE A 218 3.84 13.43 13.31
N GLN A 219 3.34 14.63 13.63
CA GLN A 219 3.54 15.81 12.77
C GLN A 219 5.02 16.17 12.63
N ASN A 220 5.80 16.11 13.72
CA ASN A 220 7.24 16.37 13.68
C ASN A 220 7.99 15.34 12.83
N THR A 221 7.63 14.05 12.95
CA THR A 221 8.17 12.96 12.11
C THR A 221 7.85 13.18 10.63
N GLU A 222 6.63 13.62 10.30
CA GLU A 222 6.26 13.96 8.91
C GLU A 222 7.04 15.16 8.36
N MET A 223 7.35 16.15 9.21
CA MET A 223 8.11 17.35 8.86
C MET A 223 9.63 17.14 8.81
N SER A 224 10.14 16.04 9.39
CA SER A 224 11.58 15.71 9.44
C SER A 224 12.09 14.98 8.19
N GLY A 225 11.22 14.60 7.25
CA GLY A 225 11.61 14.08 5.94
C GLY A 225 12.07 15.18 4.97
N ALA A 226 12.78 14.81 3.91
CA ALA A 226 13.23 15.75 2.87
C ALA A 226 12.08 16.67 2.42
N HIS A 227 12.22 17.97 2.74
CA HIS A 227 11.18 19.00 2.65
C HIS A 227 10.28 18.89 1.40
N ASN A 228 8.96 18.74 1.62
CA ASN A 228 7.92 18.99 0.62
C ASN A 228 8.15 18.34 -0.76
N SER A 229 8.91 17.25 -0.79
CA SER A 229 9.15 16.50 -2.02
C SER A 229 7.87 15.78 -2.41
N GLU A 230 7.48 15.91 -3.67
CA GLU A 230 6.43 15.11 -4.30
C GLU A 230 6.78 13.61 -4.30
N TYR A 231 8.06 13.28 -4.08
CA TYR A 231 8.59 11.92 -4.03
C TYR A 231 9.14 11.55 -2.64
N GLN A 232 9.07 10.27 -2.29
CA GLN A 232 9.64 9.68 -1.08
C GLN A 232 10.44 8.42 -1.42
N THR A 233 11.38 8.00 -0.57
CA THR A 233 12.15 6.76 -0.76
C THR A 233 11.62 5.62 0.11
N LEU A 234 12.04 4.38 -0.18
CA LEU A 234 11.71 3.23 0.68
C LEU A 234 12.35 3.38 2.07
N GLU A 235 13.58 3.90 2.14
CA GLU A 235 14.25 4.17 3.40
C GLU A 235 13.49 5.20 4.25
N ASP A 236 12.94 6.24 3.62
CA ASP A 236 12.09 7.22 4.31
C ASP A 236 10.84 6.59 4.90
N LEU A 237 10.20 5.67 4.16
CA LEU A 237 9.00 4.97 4.59
C LEU A 237 9.28 4.04 5.78
N GLU A 238 10.36 3.24 5.69
CA GLU A 238 10.78 2.34 6.77
C GLU A 238 11.20 3.10 8.03
N ARG A 239 11.95 4.19 7.87
CA ARG A 239 12.35 5.07 8.97
C ARG A 239 11.13 5.70 9.63
N LYS A 240 10.18 6.26 8.86
CA LYS A 240 8.92 6.80 9.38
C LYS A 240 8.16 5.73 10.17
N GLN A 241 8.03 4.53 9.64
CA GLN A 241 7.32 3.45 10.31
C GLN A 241 7.98 3.03 11.62
N ARG A 242 9.32 2.99 11.66
CA ARG A 242 10.08 2.69 12.87
C ARG A 242 9.88 3.77 13.94
N GLU A 243 10.08 5.03 13.59
CA GLU A 243 9.88 6.18 14.50
C GLU A 243 8.44 6.25 15.02
N CYS A 244 7.45 6.05 14.14
CA CYS A 244 6.04 5.95 14.53
C CYS A 244 5.82 4.83 15.54
N SER A 245 6.37 3.63 15.29
CA SER A 245 6.22 2.49 16.20
C SER A 245 6.83 2.76 17.58
N GLU A 246 8.00 3.40 17.64
CA GLU A 246 8.63 3.81 18.90
C GLU A 246 7.76 4.82 19.67
N HIS A 247 7.22 5.83 18.98
CA HIS A 247 6.31 6.80 19.59
C HIS A 247 5.02 6.16 20.11
N ILE A 248 4.50 5.14 19.43
CA ILE A 248 3.32 4.38 19.86
C ILE A 248 3.62 3.59 21.13
N ILE A 249 4.77 2.91 21.19
CA ILE A 249 5.18 2.13 22.37
C ILE A 249 5.33 3.05 23.59
N ASP A 250 6.01 4.19 23.43
CA ASP A 250 6.13 5.21 24.50
C ASP A 250 4.76 5.70 24.98
N ASN A 251 3.83 5.93 24.04
CA ASN A 251 2.49 6.40 24.36
C ASN A 251 1.67 5.33 25.10
N MET A 252 1.77 4.07 24.69
CA MET A 252 1.16 2.95 25.41
C MET A 252 1.69 2.85 26.85
N GLU A 253 3.00 2.97 27.05
CA GLU A 253 3.58 3.00 28.40
C GLU A 253 3.05 4.19 29.23
N ALA A 254 2.93 5.37 28.62
CA ALA A 254 2.39 6.55 29.27
C ALA A 254 0.90 6.39 29.64
N PHE A 255 0.10 5.77 28.77
CA PHE A 255 -1.30 5.42 29.03
C PHE A 255 -1.43 4.50 30.26
N TRP A 256 -0.61 3.45 30.34
CA TRP A 256 -0.63 2.53 31.48
C TRP A 256 -0.22 3.21 32.79
N LYS A 257 0.83 4.03 32.76
CA LYS A 257 1.24 4.85 33.92
C LYS A 257 0.13 5.80 34.37
N GLN A 258 -0.65 6.34 33.43
CA GLN A 258 -1.76 7.23 33.73
C GLN A 258 -2.92 6.48 34.42
N THR A 259 -3.22 5.28 33.94
CA THR A 259 -4.21 4.39 34.57
C THR A 259 -3.80 4.02 36.01
N GLU A 260 -2.53 3.70 36.24
CA GLU A 260 -1.99 3.42 37.58
C GLU A 260 -2.08 4.64 38.52
N LYS A 261 -1.76 5.84 38.01
CA LYS A 261 -1.94 7.10 38.78
C LYS A 261 -3.39 7.36 39.13
N ALA A 262 -4.33 7.08 38.23
CA ALA A 262 -5.75 7.21 38.47
C ALA A 262 -6.20 6.32 39.63
N GLN A 263 -5.75 5.05 39.60
CA GLN A 263 -5.97 4.07 40.65
C GLN A 263 -5.39 4.55 41.99
N GLN A 264 -4.14 5.02 42.01
CA GLN A 264 -3.49 5.51 43.22
C GLN A 264 -4.19 6.74 43.80
N ALA A 265 -4.55 7.72 42.96
CA ALA A 265 -5.27 8.91 43.39
C ALA A 265 -6.66 8.59 43.98
N PHE A 266 -7.33 7.56 43.45
CA PHE A 266 -8.57 7.06 44.02
C PHE A 266 -8.35 6.42 45.39
N LEU A 267 -7.33 5.56 45.53
CA LEU A 267 -7.00 4.91 46.79
C LEU A 267 -6.71 5.94 47.89
N ASP A 268 -5.88 6.93 47.60
CA ASP A 268 -5.42 7.93 48.58
C ASP A 268 -6.53 8.88 49.05
N GLN A 269 -7.49 9.20 48.17
CA GLN A 269 -8.52 10.21 48.45
C GLN A 269 -9.88 9.62 48.80
N SER A 270 -10.09 8.31 48.61
CA SER A 270 -11.35 7.66 48.98
C SER A 270 -11.41 7.40 50.50
N LYS A 271 -12.60 7.55 51.09
CA LYS A 271 -12.87 7.08 52.46
C LYS A 271 -13.17 5.56 52.49
N CYS A 272 -12.81 4.84 51.44
CA CYS A 272 -13.15 3.44 51.26
C CYS A 272 -12.13 2.55 52.00
N SER A 273 -12.56 1.38 52.46
CA SER A 273 -11.62 0.39 53.01
C SER A 273 -10.74 -0.18 51.89
N ASN A 274 -9.44 -0.39 52.13
CA ASN A 274 -8.50 -0.95 51.14
C ASN A 274 -9.05 -2.19 50.42
N ALA A 275 -9.69 -3.13 51.13
CA ALA A 275 -10.27 -4.34 50.52
C ALA A 275 -11.37 -4.05 49.46
N LYS A 276 -12.16 -2.99 49.65
CA LYS A 276 -13.22 -2.58 48.71
C LYS A 276 -12.67 -1.82 47.51
N ALA A 277 -11.62 -1.03 47.71
CA ALA A 277 -10.94 -0.34 46.63
C ALA A 277 -10.13 -1.33 45.78
N ALA A 278 -9.46 -2.30 46.40
CA ALA A 278 -8.80 -3.41 45.72
C ALA A 278 -9.79 -4.21 44.86
N LYS A 279 -10.96 -4.56 45.40
CA LYS A 279 -12.03 -5.23 44.63
C LYS A 279 -12.51 -4.39 43.43
N MET A 280 -12.70 -3.08 43.61
CA MET A 280 -13.08 -2.23 42.48
C MET A 280 -12.02 -2.27 41.37
N MET A 281 -10.75 -2.22 41.74
CA MET A 281 -9.66 -2.23 40.77
C MET A 281 -9.55 -3.57 40.06
N THR A 282 -9.78 -4.69 40.75
CA THR A 282 -9.86 -6.00 40.08
C THR A 282 -11.02 -6.04 39.10
N ASP A 283 -12.21 -5.57 39.50
CA ASP A 283 -13.40 -5.56 38.64
C ASP A 283 -13.17 -4.64 37.41
N LEU A 284 -12.54 -3.47 37.58
CA LEU A 284 -12.18 -2.57 36.48
C LEU A 284 -11.15 -3.21 35.54
N THR A 285 -10.09 -3.83 36.07
CA THR A 285 -9.07 -4.51 35.27
C THR A 285 -9.66 -5.66 34.46
N GLU A 286 -10.54 -6.48 35.05
CA GLU A 286 -11.25 -7.55 34.32
C GLU A 286 -12.09 -6.99 33.17
N THR A 287 -12.80 -5.87 33.39
CA THR A 287 -13.58 -5.23 32.32
C THR A 287 -12.71 -4.59 31.24
N MET A 288 -11.53 -4.08 31.59
CA MET A 288 -10.55 -3.57 30.62
C MET A 288 -9.94 -4.68 29.77
N ILE A 289 -9.65 -5.85 30.36
CA ILE A 289 -9.20 -7.02 29.60
C ILE A 289 -10.27 -7.44 28.58
N ALA A 290 -11.55 -7.43 28.96
CA ALA A 290 -12.64 -7.72 28.02
C ALA A 290 -12.75 -6.67 26.90
N ALA A 291 -12.60 -5.38 27.24
CA ALA A 291 -12.57 -4.29 26.25
C ALA A 291 -11.40 -4.44 25.25
N GLU A 292 -10.20 -4.75 25.75
CA GLU A 292 -9.00 -4.94 24.92
C GLU A 292 -9.12 -6.18 24.03
N SER A 293 -9.75 -7.26 24.51
CA SER A 293 -10.08 -8.42 23.67
C SER A 293 -10.99 -8.05 22.50
N ILE A 294 -12.01 -7.20 22.73
CA ILE A 294 -12.91 -6.73 21.68
C ILE A 294 -12.15 -5.87 20.65
N LEU A 295 -11.29 -4.96 21.12
CA LEU A 295 -10.47 -4.11 20.24
C LEU A 295 -9.46 -4.94 19.43
N SER A 296 -8.87 -5.98 20.03
CA SER A 296 -7.97 -6.91 19.33
C SER A 296 -8.69 -7.68 18.22
N GLU A 297 -9.87 -8.23 18.50
CA GLU A 297 -10.70 -8.90 17.47
C GLU A 297 -11.04 -7.93 16.33
N SER A 298 -11.37 -6.69 16.68
CA SER A 298 -11.66 -5.64 15.71
C SER A 298 -10.43 -5.27 14.88
N GLN A 299 -9.24 -5.20 15.50
CA GLN A 299 -8.00 -4.91 14.80
C GLN A 299 -7.66 -6.00 13.78
N ASP A 300 -7.81 -7.27 14.16
CA ASP A 300 -7.57 -8.41 13.28
C ASP A 300 -8.49 -8.39 12.07
N LEU A 301 -9.81 -8.20 12.29
CA LEU A 301 -10.78 -8.13 11.20
C LEU A 301 -10.47 -6.97 10.23
N GLN A 302 -10.24 -5.77 10.77
CA GLN A 302 -10.00 -4.59 9.96
C GLN A 302 -8.64 -4.63 9.23
N ALA A 303 -7.62 -5.27 9.82
CA ALA A 303 -6.36 -5.51 9.13
C ALA A 303 -6.52 -6.45 7.93
N MET A 304 -7.39 -7.47 8.06
CA MET A 304 -7.74 -8.36 6.94
C MET A 304 -8.50 -7.62 5.85
N ASP A 305 -9.42 -6.73 6.21
CA ASP A 305 -10.15 -5.90 5.24
C ASP A 305 -9.18 -4.97 4.48
N ILE A 306 -8.30 -4.23 5.20
CA ILE A 306 -7.26 -3.38 4.60
C ILE A 306 -6.39 -4.17 3.60
N GLN A 307 -6.05 -5.42 3.94
CA GLN A 307 -5.33 -6.31 3.05
C GLN A 307 -6.15 -6.69 1.81
N GLU A 308 -7.44 -7.00 1.95
CA GLU A 308 -8.30 -7.29 0.80
C GLU A 308 -8.38 -6.11 -0.16
N ARG A 309 -8.46 -4.89 0.38
CA ARG A 309 -8.42 -3.66 -0.42
C ARG A 309 -7.15 -3.48 -1.20
N LEU A 310 -5.98 -3.86 -0.66
CA LEU A 310 -4.75 -3.87 -1.45
C LEU A 310 -4.90 -4.74 -2.70
N PHE A 311 -5.41 -5.96 -2.56
CA PHE A 311 -5.58 -6.85 -3.71
C PHE A 311 -6.55 -6.26 -4.74
N ASN A 312 -7.64 -5.64 -4.29
CA ASN A 312 -8.58 -4.94 -5.16
C ASN A 312 -7.90 -3.75 -5.89
N TRP A 313 -7.11 -2.95 -5.18
CA TRP A 313 -6.34 -1.85 -5.76
C TRP A 313 -5.30 -2.35 -6.79
N GLU A 314 -4.62 -3.46 -6.53
CA GLU A 314 -3.69 -4.05 -7.49
C GLU A 314 -4.40 -4.48 -8.79
N LEU A 315 -5.60 -5.07 -8.69
CA LEU A 315 -6.42 -5.42 -9.85
C LEU A 315 -6.83 -4.18 -10.65
N MET A 316 -7.34 -3.16 -9.96
CA MET A 316 -7.77 -1.91 -10.59
C MET A 316 -6.63 -1.20 -11.32
N VAL A 317 -5.46 -1.07 -10.68
CA VAL A 317 -4.28 -0.47 -11.34
C VAL A 317 -3.84 -1.33 -12.52
N LYS A 318 -3.87 -2.67 -12.40
CA LYS A 318 -3.50 -3.56 -13.49
C LYS A 318 -4.43 -3.43 -14.69
N MET A 319 -5.71 -3.20 -14.46
CA MET A 319 -6.69 -2.90 -15.51
C MET A 319 -6.31 -1.61 -16.24
N ILE A 320 -6.05 -0.52 -15.51
CA ILE A 320 -5.64 0.75 -16.10
C ILE A 320 -4.31 0.64 -16.85
N ASP A 321 -3.33 -0.09 -16.31
CA ASP A 321 -2.05 -0.36 -16.99
C ASP A 321 -2.23 -1.12 -18.31
N SER A 322 -3.21 -2.03 -18.35
CA SER A 322 -3.56 -2.75 -19.58
C SER A 322 -4.12 -1.78 -20.62
N LEU A 323 -5.02 -0.87 -20.22
CA LEU A 323 -5.58 0.17 -21.09
C LEU A 323 -4.51 1.16 -21.59
N LYS A 324 -3.56 1.57 -20.73
CA LYS A 324 -2.41 2.40 -21.11
C LYS A 324 -1.58 1.75 -22.22
N SER A 325 -1.49 0.42 -22.25
CA SER A 325 -0.70 -0.33 -23.23
C SER A 325 -1.37 -0.53 -24.60
N CYS A 326 -2.67 -0.22 -24.74
CA CYS A 326 -3.44 -0.49 -25.97
C CYS A 326 -2.90 0.27 -27.19
N ILE A 327 -2.73 1.60 -27.11
CA ILE A 327 -2.27 2.41 -28.25
C ILE A 327 -0.82 2.09 -28.65
N PRO A 328 0.17 2.00 -27.74
CA PRO A 328 1.53 1.59 -28.10
C PRO A 328 1.58 0.27 -28.88
N GLU A 329 0.84 -0.74 -28.45
CA GLU A 329 0.81 -2.05 -29.12
C GLU A 329 0.07 -2.01 -30.46
N GLU A 330 -1.03 -1.25 -30.56
CA GLU A 330 -1.70 -1.03 -31.83
C GLU A 330 -0.81 -0.31 -32.86
N CYS A 331 -0.08 0.72 -32.43
CA CYS A 331 0.92 1.40 -33.27
C CYS A 331 1.92 0.40 -33.85
N LYS A 332 2.47 -0.47 -33.00
CA LYS A 332 3.42 -1.52 -33.39
C LYS A 332 2.80 -2.51 -34.37
N CYS A 333 1.58 -2.97 -34.14
CA CYS A 333 0.86 -3.87 -35.04
C CYS A 333 0.67 -3.22 -36.43
N ARG A 334 0.16 -1.99 -36.48
CA ARG A 334 -0.09 -1.26 -37.73
C ARG A 334 1.22 -1.01 -38.51
N LEU A 335 2.28 -0.55 -37.85
CA LEU A 335 3.58 -0.29 -38.47
C LEU A 335 4.22 -1.58 -39.02
N ASN A 336 4.13 -2.69 -38.30
CA ASN A 336 4.69 -3.97 -38.74
C ASN A 336 4.01 -4.46 -40.04
N ILE A 337 2.69 -4.36 -40.13
CA ILE A 337 1.94 -4.74 -41.35
C ILE A 337 2.32 -3.82 -42.52
N VAL A 338 2.39 -2.50 -42.30
CA VAL A 338 2.83 -1.56 -43.33
C VAL A 338 4.25 -1.88 -43.80
N SER A 339 5.18 -2.13 -42.88
CA SER A 339 6.55 -2.53 -43.23
C SER A 339 6.57 -3.76 -44.10
N ASN A 340 5.82 -4.81 -43.74
CA ASN A 340 5.71 -6.03 -44.53
C ASN A 340 5.18 -5.75 -45.94
N ILE A 341 4.14 -4.92 -46.08
CA ILE A 341 3.60 -4.57 -47.40
C ILE A 341 4.65 -3.81 -48.24
N LEU A 342 5.33 -2.83 -47.65
CA LEU A 342 6.40 -2.10 -48.34
C LEU A 342 7.57 -3.01 -48.72
N ASP A 343 7.92 -3.98 -47.89
CA ASP A 343 8.91 -5.03 -48.20
C ASP A 343 8.54 -5.81 -49.46
N HIS A 344 7.28 -6.24 -49.59
CA HIS A 344 6.80 -6.94 -50.79
C HIS A 344 6.88 -6.05 -52.04
N LEU A 345 6.63 -4.74 -51.90
CA LEU A 345 6.78 -3.79 -53.02
C LEU A 345 8.24 -3.58 -53.42
N THR A 346 9.15 -3.58 -52.45
CA THR A 346 10.59 -3.53 -52.71
C THR A 346 11.07 -4.79 -53.44
N VAL A 347 10.64 -5.98 -53.02
CA VAL A 347 10.97 -7.25 -53.72
C VAL A 347 10.43 -7.26 -55.15
N LYS A 348 9.26 -6.67 -55.39
CA LYS A 348 8.66 -6.53 -56.73
C LYS A 348 9.29 -5.41 -57.58
N ASN A 349 10.32 -4.73 -57.09
CA ASN A 349 10.98 -3.57 -57.72
C ASN A 349 10.03 -2.38 -58.00
N ASN A 350 8.90 -2.30 -57.29
CA ASN A 350 7.96 -1.17 -57.39
C ASN A 350 8.39 0.01 -56.50
N LEU A 351 9.32 -0.23 -55.56
CA LEU A 351 9.83 0.72 -54.59
C LEU A 351 11.32 0.46 -54.37
N SER A 352 12.16 1.50 -54.36
CA SER A 352 13.57 1.34 -53.97
C SER A 352 13.71 1.18 -52.45
N VAL A 353 14.80 0.56 -51.99
CA VAL A 353 15.11 0.42 -50.56
C VAL A 353 15.13 1.77 -49.85
N ARG A 354 15.72 2.79 -50.49
CA ARG A 354 15.78 4.15 -49.96
C ARG A 354 14.39 4.77 -49.78
N GLN A 355 13.53 4.65 -50.78
CA GLN A 355 12.16 5.17 -50.69
C GLN A 355 11.34 4.44 -49.62
N LYS A 356 11.55 3.12 -49.44
CA LYS A 356 10.95 2.37 -48.32
C LYS A 356 11.36 2.96 -46.98
N GLU A 357 12.65 3.15 -46.77
CA GLU A 357 13.18 3.69 -45.51
C GLU A 357 12.66 5.09 -45.22
N GLU A 358 12.60 5.96 -46.24
CA GLU A 358 12.03 7.31 -46.12
C GLU A 358 10.54 7.26 -45.73
N LEU A 359 9.72 6.46 -46.43
CA LEU A 359 8.29 6.29 -46.11
C LEU A 359 8.05 5.72 -44.72
N LEU A 360 8.84 4.73 -44.31
CA LEU A 360 8.75 4.18 -42.95
C LEU A 360 9.18 5.21 -41.92
N THR A 361 10.25 5.96 -42.14
CA THR A 361 10.72 6.98 -41.19
C THR A 361 9.66 8.05 -40.97
N ASP A 362 9.05 8.55 -42.05
CA ASP A 362 7.98 9.55 -41.97
C ASP A 362 6.74 9.01 -41.26
N LEU A 363 6.34 7.76 -41.55
CA LEU A 363 5.20 7.13 -40.87
C LEU A 363 5.48 6.87 -39.38
N HIS A 364 6.67 6.36 -39.04
CA HIS A 364 7.08 6.16 -37.65
C HIS A 364 7.06 7.48 -36.88
N LYS A 365 7.57 8.56 -37.48
CA LYS A 365 7.53 9.90 -36.89
C LYS A 365 6.10 10.35 -36.62
N ALA A 366 5.21 10.24 -37.61
CA ALA A 366 3.80 10.61 -37.45
C ALA A 366 3.10 9.77 -36.36
N PHE A 367 3.37 8.46 -36.30
CA PHE A 367 2.83 7.57 -35.26
C PHE A 367 3.34 7.94 -33.87
N TRP A 368 4.63 8.23 -33.72
CA TRP A 368 5.22 8.66 -32.46
C TRP A 368 4.64 9.99 -31.97
N GLU A 369 4.43 10.95 -32.87
CA GLU A 369 3.78 12.23 -32.55
C GLU A 369 2.35 12.01 -32.04
N GLN A 370 1.57 11.12 -32.68
CA GLN A 370 0.23 10.76 -32.21
C GLN A 370 0.23 10.03 -30.86
N LEU A 371 1.16 9.09 -30.66
CA LEU A 371 1.30 8.38 -29.39
C LEU A 371 1.68 9.32 -28.25
N ALA A 372 2.60 10.26 -28.49
CA ALA A 372 2.98 11.27 -27.51
C ALA A 372 1.80 12.21 -27.18
N HIS A 373 1.04 12.65 -28.19
CA HIS A 373 -0.17 13.44 -27.99
C HIS A 373 -1.20 12.69 -27.12
N PHE A 374 -1.52 11.44 -27.48
CA PHE A 374 -2.45 10.60 -26.72
C PHE A 374 -2.00 10.39 -25.27
N SER A 375 -0.72 10.04 -25.06
CA SER A 375 -0.17 9.80 -23.72
C SER A 375 -0.28 11.04 -22.83
N ASN A 376 0.08 12.21 -23.37
CA ASN A 376 0.01 13.47 -22.65
C ASN A 376 -1.44 13.89 -22.36
N GLU A 377 -2.35 13.74 -23.34
CA GLU A 377 -3.76 14.04 -23.17
C GLU A 377 -4.42 13.14 -22.12
N CYS A 378 -4.15 11.83 -22.15
CA CYS A 378 -4.63 10.87 -21.15
C CYS A 378 -4.14 11.24 -19.76
N MET A 379 -2.83 11.51 -19.61
CA MET A 379 -2.24 11.84 -18.32
C MET A 379 -2.84 13.12 -17.74
N GLN A 380 -2.98 14.17 -18.56
CA GLN A 380 -3.53 15.45 -18.12
C GLN A 380 -5.01 15.32 -17.74
N GLN A 381 -5.85 14.71 -18.59
CA GLN A 381 -7.28 14.57 -18.32
C GLN A 381 -7.54 13.64 -17.13
N SER A 382 -6.73 12.59 -16.94
CA SER A 382 -6.81 11.70 -15.77
C SER A 382 -6.50 12.45 -14.48
N LYS A 383 -5.44 13.28 -14.47
CA LYS A 383 -5.10 14.12 -13.31
C LYS A 383 -6.23 15.09 -12.97
N ASP A 384 -6.78 15.79 -13.96
CA ASP A 384 -7.88 16.73 -13.75
C ASP A 384 -9.16 16.05 -13.25
N LEU A 385 -9.44 14.84 -13.74
CA LEU A 385 -10.56 14.01 -13.28
C LEU A 385 -10.37 13.57 -11.82
N ILE A 386 -9.19 13.08 -11.47
CA ILE A 386 -8.86 12.64 -10.11
C ILE A 386 -8.93 13.81 -9.14
N LEU A 387 -8.40 14.98 -9.49
CA LEU A 387 -8.49 16.16 -8.62
C LEU A 387 -9.94 16.50 -8.25
N LYS A 388 -10.87 16.47 -9.22
CA LYS A 388 -12.30 16.68 -8.97
C LYS A 388 -12.92 15.59 -8.08
N ARG A 389 -12.53 14.34 -8.27
CA ARG A 389 -12.97 13.19 -7.45
C ARG A 389 -12.49 13.35 -6.01
N LEU A 390 -11.23 13.73 -5.79
CA LEU A 390 -10.66 13.96 -4.46
C LEU A 390 -11.38 15.07 -3.69
N GLU A 391 -11.77 16.17 -4.36
CA GLU A 391 -12.59 17.21 -3.75
C GLU A 391 -13.97 16.68 -3.31
N CYS A 392 -14.60 15.82 -4.11
CA CYS A 392 -15.88 15.20 -3.77
C CYS A 392 -15.71 14.21 -2.59
N ARG A 393 -14.69 13.35 -2.63
CA ARG A 393 -14.33 12.40 -1.58
C ARG A 393 -14.13 13.11 -0.24
N ALA A 394 -13.40 14.22 -0.24
CA ALA A 394 -13.16 15.01 0.97
C ALA A 394 -14.47 15.50 1.61
N LYS A 395 -15.44 15.96 0.81
CA LYS A 395 -16.76 16.39 1.29
C LYS A 395 -17.56 15.22 1.87
N LYS A 396 -17.65 14.10 1.13
CA LYS A 396 -18.34 12.88 1.59
C LYS A 396 -17.77 12.38 2.92
N ARG A 397 -16.43 12.36 3.06
CA ARG A 397 -15.72 11.94 4.28
C ARG A 397 -16.02 12.86 5.46
N GLU A 398 -16.02 14.18 5.25
CA GLU A 398 -16.28 15.12 6.34
C GLU A 398 -17.74 15.04 6.83
N GLU A 399 -18.70 14.94 5.91
CA GLU A 399 -20.12 14.73 6.24
C GLU A 399 -20.34 13.42 7.02
N PHE A 400 -19.67 12.35 6.58
CA PHE A 400 -19.73 11.06 7.26
C PHE A 400 -19.13 11.11 8.68
N LYS A 401 -17.96 11.74 8.84
CA LYS A 401 -17.31 11.95 10.14
C LYS A 401 -18.18 12.75 11.13
N HIS A 402 -18.90 13.76 10.64
CA HIS A 402 -19.86 14.51 11.45
C HIS A 402 -21.01 13.63 11.95
N ARG A 403 -21.55 12.76 11.08
CA ARG A 403 -22.61 11.81 11.45
C ARG A 403 -22.11 10.79 12.49
N GLN A 404 -20.94 10.21 12.29
CA GLN A 404 -20.34 9.27 13.25
C GLN A 404 -20.20 9.90 14.64
N LYS A 405 -19.63 11.10 14.73
CA LYS A 405 -19.47 11.83 16.00
C LYS A 405 -20.80 12.11 16.69
N ALA A 406 -21.85 12.45 15.92
CA ALA A 406 -23.18 12.70 16.47
C ALA A 406 -23.82 11.42 17.03
N GLU A 407 -23.73 10.31 16.31
CA GLU A 407 -24.22 9.00 16.75
C GLU A 407 -23.47 8.51 18.00
N GLN A 408 -22.14 8.61 17.98
CA GLN A 408 -21.28 8.25 19.12
C GLN A 408 -21.62 9.12 20.35
N GLY A 409 -21.74 10.44 20.19
CA GLY A 409 -22.16 11.33 21.26
C GLY A 409 -23.56 11.03 21.80
N SER A 410 -24.49 10.61 20.94
CA SER A 410 -25.83 10.19 21.35
C SER A 410 -25.82 8.89 22.15
N LEU A 411 -24.92 7.95 21.86
CA LEU A 411 -24.79 6.71 22.63
C LEU A 411 -24.15 7.00 24.00
N LEU A 412 -23.01 7.70 24.01
CA LEU A 412 -22.26 8.03 25.23
C LEU A 412 -23.06 8.88 26.22
N SER A 413 -24.04 9.65 25.77
CA SER A 413 -24.93 10.42 26.64
C SER A 413 -26.07 9.60 27.26
N LYS A 414 -26.48 8.48 26.65
CA LYS A 414 -27.51 7.57 27.18
C LYS A 414 -26.99 6.67 28.29
N THR A 415 -25.74 6.24 28.19
CA THR A 415 -25.06 5.33 29.14
C THR A 415 -24.93 5.87 30.56
N PHE A 416 -25.09 7.17 30.76
CA PHE A 416 -24.97 7.81 32.08
C PHE A 416 -26.06 7.41 33.09
N HIS A 417 -27.09 6.64 32.73
CA HIS A 417 -28.33 6.50 33.52
C HIS A 417 -28.79 5.09 33.96
N ASN A 418 -27.93 4.06 33.93
CA ASN A 418 -28.08 2.69 34.51
C ASN A 418 -27.79 1.57 33.48
N GLU A 419 -26.72 1.66 32.70
CA GLU A 419 -26.34 0.57 31.77
C GLU A 419 -25.34 -0.39 32.42
N ASP A 420 -25.60 -1.69 32.24
CA ASP A 420 -24.66 -2.75 32.57
C ASP A 420 -23.38 -2.61 31.72
N VAL A 421 -22.23 -2.94 32.30
CA VAL A 421 -20.93 -2.79 31.63
C VAL A 421 -20.87 -3.62 30.34
N HIS A 422 -21.44 -4.83 30.34
CA HIS A 422 -21.42 -5.70 29.17
C HIS A 422 -22.35 -5.20 28.08
N ASP A 423 -23.52 -4.67 28.45
CA ASP A 423 -24.46 -4.07 27.50
C ASP A 423 -23.83 -2.84 26.82
N PHE A 424 -23.18 -1.96 27.58
CA PHE A 424 -22.45 -0.81 27.02
C PHE A 424 -21.35 -1.25 26.04
N LEU A 425 -20.49 -2.18 26.44
CA LEU A 425 -19.38 -2.66 25.60
C LEU A 425 -19.91 -3.25 24.28
N LYS A 426 -21.02 -3.99 24.35
CA LYS A 426 -21.67 -4.58 23.19
C LYS A 426 -22.26 -3.51 22.26
N ASP A 427 -23.08 -2.60 22.79
CA ASP A 427 -23.73 -1.56 21.99
C ASP A 427 -22.69 -0.61 21.35
N TYR A 428 -21.62 -0.30 22.09
CA TYR A 428 -20.52 0.52 21.59
C TYR A 428 -19.74 -0.19 20.48
N ARG A 429 -19.43 -1.48 20.65
CA ARG A 429 -18.79 -2.30 19.60
C ARG A 429 -19.65 -2.36 18.33
N GLU A 430 -20.94 -2.65 18.46
CA GLU A 430 -21.85 -2.74 17.32
C GLU A 430 -21.94 -1.40 16.56
N LEU A 431 -21.97 -0.28 17.28
CA LEU A 431 -21.95 1.04 16.66
C LEU A 431 -20.66 1.31 15.89
N LEU A 432 -19.51 1.03 16.48
CA LEU A 432 -18.20 1.24 15.85
C LEU A 432 -18.03 0.35 14.62
N GLU A 433 -18.43 -0.92 14.70
CA GLU A 433 -18.33 -1.83 13.56
C GLU A 433 -19.22 -1.38 12.41
N LYS A 434 -20.44 -0.91 12.71
CA LYS A 434 -21.31 -0.29 11.71
C LYS A 434 -20.67 0.96 11.09
N HIS A 435 -20.00 1.78 11.88
CA HIS A 435 -19.31 2.98 11.40
C HIS A 435 -18.15 2.62 10.47
N ARG A 436 -17.35 1.60 10.80
CA ARG A 436 -16.26 1.13 9.95
C ARG A 436 -16.75 0.49 8.66
N GLN A 437 -17.74 -0.40 8.74
CA GLN A 437 -18.34 -1.02 7.55
C GLN A 437 -18.88 0.04 6.57
N ALA A 438 -19.60 1.04 7.08
CA ALA A 438 -20.11 2.12 6.23
C ALA A 438 -19.00 3.04 5.68
N GLN A 439 -17.90 3.22 6.42
CA GLN A 439 -16.72 3.93 5.91
C GLN A 439 -16.06 3.15 4.78
N TRP A 440 -15.92 1.84 4.98
CA TRP A 440 -15.32 0.93 4.03
C TRP A 440 -16.07 0.93 2.70
N GLU A 441 -17.39 0.71 2.75
CA GLU A 441 -18.26 0.71 1.57
C GLU A 441 -18.17 2.04 0.81
N LEU A 442 -18.13 3.17 1.53
CA LEU A 442 -17.99 4.49 0.93
C LEU A 442 -16.64 4.68 0.22
N GLU A 443 -15.55 4.20 0.81
CA GLU A 443 -14.21 4.32 0.22
C GLU A 443 -14.01 3.35 -0.94
N GLU A 444 -14.51 2.12 -0.85
CA GLU A 444 -14.47 1.13 -1.92
C GLU A 444 -15.31 1.55 -3.13
N GLU A 445 -16.49 2.13 -2.92
CA GLU A 445 -17.30 2.72 -3.99
C GLU A 445 -16.57 3.88 -4.68
N ASP A 446 -15.94 4.78 -3.92
CA ASP A 446 -15.17 5.91 -4.49
C ASP A 446 -13.95 5.44 -5.30
N ASP A 447 -13.27 4.40 -4.83
CA ASP A 447 -12.12 3.79 -5.52
C ASP A 447 -12.55 3.10 -6.83
N CYS A 448 -13.67 2.36 -6.81
CA CYS A 448 -14.29 1.77 -8.00
C CYS A 448 -14.72 2.86 -9.01
N GLU A 449 -15.49 3.86 -8.56
CA GLU A 449 -15.99 4.95 -9.41
C GLU A 449 -14.85 5.77 -10.04
N SER A 450 -13.73 5.93 -9.31
CA SER A 450 -12.54 6.62 -9.83
C SER A 450 -11.85 5.78 -10.89
N THR A 451 -11.73 4.47 -10.67
CA THR A 451 -11.14 3.53 -11.64
C THR A 451 -11.97 3.45 -12.91
N GLU A 452 -13.29 3.32 -12.80
CA GLU A 452 -14.20 3.28 -13.94
C GLU A 452 -14.13 4.57 -14.76
N ALA A 453 -14.14 5.73 -14.10
CA ALA A 453 -14.07 7.01 -14.80
C ALA A 453 -12.74 7.20 -15.54
N VAL A 454 -11.62 6.75 -14.95
CA VAL A 454 -10.32 6.74 -15.64
C VAL A 454 -10.34 5.73 -16.79
N ALA A 455 -10.88 4.52 -16.57
CA ALA A 455 -10.99 3.51 -17.61
C ALA A 455 -11.75 4.07 -18.82
N ASP A 456 -12.96 4.60 -18.62
CA ASP A 456 -13.80 5.18 -19.68
C ASP A 456 -13.10 6.31 -20.45
N LEU A 457 -12.34 7.17 -19.75
CA LEU A 457 -11.50 8.18 -20.39
C LEU A 457 -10.47 7.55 -21.33
N TYR A 458 -9.76 6.51 -20.88
CA TYR A 458 -8.80 5.78 -21.71
C TYR A 458 -9.49 5.10 -22.90
N LYS A 459 -10.69 4.55 -22.73
CA LYS A 459 -11.50 3.94 -23.81
C LYS A 459 -11.88 4.97 -24.88
N GLU A 460 -12.33 6.15 -24.47
CA GLU A 460 -12.73 7.23 -25.36
C GLU A 460 -11.52 7.75 -26.16
N LEU A 461 -10.42 8.06 -25.47
CA LEU A 461 -9.20 8.56 -26.11
C LEU A 461 -8.57 7.51 -27.02
N TYR A 462 -8.65 6.23 -26.64
CA TYR A 462 -8.19 5.11 -27.46
C TYR A 462 -8.91 5.09 -28.81
N SER A 463 -10.24 5.19 -28.81
CA SER A 463 -11.04 5.22 -30.04
C SER A 463 -10.62 6.39 -30.96
N LYS A 464 -10.43 7.58 -30.40
CA LYS A 464 -9.97 8.77 -31.16
C LYS A 464 -8.57 8.57 -31.75
N ALA A 465 -7.64 8.03 -30.96
CA ALA A 465 -6.27 7.77 -31.40
C ALA A 465 -6.22 6.68 -32.49
N SER A 466 -6.92 5.56 -32.28
CA SER A 466 -7.03 4.46 -33.25
C SER A 466 -7.56 4.95 -34.62
N HIS A 467 -8.59 5.81 -34.60
CA HIS A 467 -9.12 6.42 -35.82
C HIS A 467 -8.07 7.28 -36.55
N THR A 468 -7.33 8.09 -35.79
CA THR A 468 -6.28 8.98 -36.34
C THR A 468 -5.13 8.16 -36.94
N LEU A 469 -4.69 7.09 -36.28
CA LEU A 469 -3.68 6.17 -36.80
C LEU A 469 -4.14 5.48 -38.09
N ALA A 470 -5.40 5.07 -38.16
CA ALA A 470 -5.97 4.48 -39.38
C ALA A 470 -5.99 5.47 -40.56
N LYS A 471 -6.22 6.76 -40.26
CA LYS A 471 -6.17 7.83 -41.26
C LYS A 471 -4.76 8.03 -41.81
N LEU A 472 -3.73 8.06 -40.95
CA LEU A 472 -2.33 8.17 -41.38
C LEU A 472 -1.93 7.05 -42.34
N VAL A 473 -2.29 5.80 -42.02
CA VAL A 473 -2.01 4.67 -42.91
C VAL A 473 -2.81 4.75 -44.22
N THR A 474 -4.05 5.24 -44.15
CA THR A 474 -4.87 5.47 -45.35
C THR A 474 -4.24 6.54 -46.25
N GLU A 475 -3.74 7.64 -45.69
CA GLU A 475 -3.04 8.70 -46.43
C GLU A 475 -1.76 8.18 -47.08
N LEU A 476 -0.97 7.37 -46.36
CA LEU A 476 0.20 6.69 -46.93
C LEU A 476 -0.18 5.89 -48.18
N PHE A 477 -1.18 5.01 -48.10
CA PHE A 477 -1.57 4.16 -49.24
C PHE A 477 -2.20 4.93 -50.39
N LEU A 478 -3.11 5.87 -50.12
CA LEU A 478 -3.94 6.49 -51.16
C LEU A 478 -3.37 7.80 -51.72
N GLN A 479 -2.46 8.46 -51.00
CA GLN A 479 -1.90 9.75 -51.41
C GLN A 479 -0.39 9.66 -51.66
N THR A 480 0.37 9.13 -50.70
CA THR A 480 1.84 9.15 -50.79
C THR A 480 2.38 8.06 -51.71
N LEU A 481 1.92 6.82 -51.56
CA LEU A 481 2.44 5.67 -52.30
C LEU A 481 2.24 5.79 -53.83
N PRO A 482 1.10 6.24 -54.38
CA PRO A 482 0.93 6.42 -55.82
C PRO A 482 1.82 7.52 -56.42
N VAL A 483 2.28 8.49 -55.60
CA VAL A 483 3.16 9.57 -56.06
C VAL A 483 4.62 9.12 -56.07
N VAL A 484 5.02 8.32 -55.09
CA VAL A 484 6.40 7.82 -54.94
C VAL A 484 6.67 6.58 -55.79
N THR A 485 5.63 5.85 -56.17
CA THR A 485 5.70 4.63 -57.01
C THR A 485 5.00 4.83 -58.34
N SER A 486 5.13 3.86 -59.25
CA SER A 486 4.35 3.81 -60.50
C SER A 486 3.02 3.05 -60.36
N LEU A 487 2.59 2.76 -59.12
CA LEU A 487 1.35 2.02 -58.86
C LEU A 487 0.12 2.86 -59.18
N SER A 488 -0.92 2.21 -59.70
CA SER A 488 -2.21 2.87 -59.87
C SER A 488 -2.90 3.05 -58.53
N VAL A 489 -3.78 4.06 -58.42
CA VAL A 489 -4.63 4.26 -57.23
C VAL A 489 -5.43 2.99 -56.90
N ARG A 490 -5.87 2.25 -57.92
CA ARG A 490 -6.59 0.97 -57.75
C ARG A 490 -5.72 -0.10 -57.11
N ASP A 491 -4.45 -0.19 -57.48
CA ASP A 491 -3.52 -1.15 -56.87
C ASP A 491 -3.24 -0.77 -55.41
N CYS A 492 -3.13 0.53 -55.12
CA CYS A 492 -2.99 1.02 -53.75
C CYS A 492 -4.25 0.78 -52.88
N GLU A 493 -5.45 0.83 -53.46
CA GLU A 493 -6.68 0.43 -52.76
C GLU A 493 -6.68 -1.06 -52.39
N LEU A 494 -6.12 -1.92 -53.25
CA LEU A 494 -5.97 -3.34 -52.95
C LEU A 494 -4.97 -3.56 -51.81
N LEU A 495 -3.83 -2.86 -51.81
CA LEU A 495 -2.85 -2.91 -50.71
C LEU A 495 -3.44 -2.41 -49.38
N LYS A 496 -4.28 -1.37 -49.42
CA LYS A 496 -5.01 -0.90 -48.23
C LYS A 496 -5.97 -1.96 -47.70
N LYS A 497 -6.69 -2.67 -48.59
CA LYS A 497 -7.57 -3.79 -48.18
C LYS A 497 -6.76 -4.93 -47.58
N GLU A 498 -5.65 -5.31 -48.20
CA GLU A 498 -4.71 -6.31 -47.68
C GLU A 498 -4.19 -5.91 -46.29
N TRP A 499 -3.83 -4.64 -46.09
CA TRP A 499 -3.45 -4.13 -44.78
C TRP A 499 -4.57 -4.30 -43.74
N GLN A 500 -5.80 -3.94 -44.10
CA GLN A 500 -6.95 -4.05 -43.19
C GLN A 500 -7.27 -5.51 -42.84
N GLU A 501 -7.21 -6.41 -43.82
CA GLU A 501 -7.41 -7.86 -43.63
C GLU A 501 -6.33 -8.48 -42.74
N ASN A 502 -5.08 -7.99 -42.82
CA ASN A 502 -3.99 -8.43 -41.96
C ASN A 502 -4.00 -7.80 -40.56
N LEU A 503 -4.66 -6.66 -40.38
CA LEU A 503 -4.71 -5.95 -39.10
C LEU A 503 -5.60 -6.65 -38.08
N VAL A 504 -6.80 -7.07 -38.50
CA VAL A 504 -7.79 -7.68 -37.59
C VAL A 504 -7.21 -8.90 -36.86
N PRO A 505 -6.59 -9.90 -37.53
CA PRO A 505 -6.02 -11.05 -36.84
C PRO A 505 -4.85 -10.72 -35.90
N GLN A 506 -4.09 -9.66 -36.19
CA GLN A 506 -2.98 -9.23 -35.32
C GLN A 506 -3.51 -8.60 -34.03
N LEU A 507 -4.57 -7.79 -34.13
CA LEU A 507 -5.23 -7.19 -32.98
C LEU A 507 -5.94 -8.25 -32.12
N GLU A 508 -6.66 -9.20 -32.72
CA GLU A 508 -7.28 -10.34 -32.01
C GLU A 508 -6.22 -11.20 -31.29
N LYS A 509 -5.06 -11.42 -31.93
CA LYS A 509 -3.95 -12.15 -31.31
C LYS A 509 -3.40 -11.42 -30.09
N TRP A 510 -3.23 -10.10 -30.18
CA TRP A 510 -2.78 -9.27 -29.08
C TRP A 510 -3.81 -9.27 -27.93
N GLU A 511 -5.09 -9.15 -28.24
CA GLU A 511 -6.19 -9.22 -27.28
C GLU A 511 -6.20 -10.56 -26.51
N ALA A 512 -6.12 -11.67 -27.23
CA ALA A 512 -6.04 -13.00 -26.63
C ALA A 512 -4.79 -13.17 -25.75
N HIS A 513 -3.70 -12.49 -26.08
CA HIS A 513 -2.49 -12.46 -25.25
C HIS A 513 -2.71 -11.62 -23.98
N CYS A 514 -3.35 -10.46 -24.07
CA CYS A 514 -3.73 -9.64 -22.91
C CYS A 514 -4.66 -10.39 -21.96
N GLN A 515 -5.69 -11.06 -22.48
CA GLN A 515 -6.59 -11.90 -21.68
C GLN A 515 -5.86 -13.03 -20.95
N ARG A 516 -4.88 -13.69 -21.59
CA ARG A 516 -4.06 -14.71 -20.93
C ARG A 516 -3.19 -14.09 -19.82
N ARG A 517 -2.56 -12.95 -20.07
CA ARG A 517 -1.76 -12.24 -19.06
C ARG A 517 -2.60 -11.79 -17.87
N TRP A 518 -3.83 -11.35 -18.13
CA TRP A 518 -4.80 -10.98 -17.10
C TRP A 518 -5.15 -12.18 -16.22
N LYS A 519 -5.50 -13.32 -16.81
CA LYS A 519 -5.78 -14.56 -16.06
C LYS A 519 -4.59 -15.02 -15.21
N LEU A 520 -3.38 -15.01 -15.78
CA LEU A 520 -2.16 -15.34 -15.04
C LEU A 520 -1.92 -14.38 -13.86
N PHE A 521 -2.22 -13.09 -14.04
CA PHE A 521 -2.11 -12.10 -12.96
C PHE A 521 -3.12 -12.38 -11.85
N GLN A 522 -4.38 -12.65 -12.19
CA GLN A 522 -5.41 -13.00 -11.20
C GLN A 522 -5.04 -14.29 -10.42
N GLU A 523 -4.52 -15.29 -11.12
CA GLU A 523 -4.03 -16.53 -10.49
C GLU A 523 -2.85 -16.26 -9.53
N GLN A 524 -1.89 -15.42 -9.94
CA GLN A 524 -0.77 -15.02 -9.08
C GLN A 524 -1.27 -14.27 -7.83
N LEU A 525 -2.17 -13.30 -8.00
CA LEU A 525 -2.73 -12.53 -6.89
C LEU A 525 -3.46 -13.42 -5.90
N LEU A 526 -4.21 -14.41 -6.39
CA LEU A 526 -4.88 -15.41 -5.56
C LEU A 526 -3.88 -16.29 -4.79
N GLN A 527 -2.74 -16.63 -5.38
CA GLN A 527 -1.67 -17.34 -4.68
C GLN A 527 -1.02 -16.48 -3.59
N GLU A 528 -0.77 -15.21 -3.87
CA GLU A 528 -0.26 -14.24 -2.88
C GLU A 528 -1.24 -14.09 -1.72
N LYS A 529 -2.54 -13.92 -1.98
CA LYS A 529 -3.58 -13.90 -0.93
C LYS A 529 -3.56 -15.17 -0.06
N LYS A 530 -3.37 -16.35 -0.67
CA LYS A 530 -3.24 -17.62 0.08
C LYS A 530 -1.96 -17.69 0.91
N LEU A 531 -0.85 -17.15 0.42
CA LEU A 531 0.40 -17.09 1.17
C LEU A 531 0.23 -16.19 2.40
N TRP A 532 -0.34 -15.01 2.21
CA TRP A 532 -0.63 -14.07 3.28
C TRP A 532 -1.51 -14.66 4.38
N MET A 533 -2.60 -15.35 4.04
CA MET A 533 -3.42 -16.03 5.04
C MET A 533 -2.63 -17.06 5.86
N LYS A 534 -1.68 -17.78 5.24
CA LYS A 534 -0.80 -18.73 5.96
C LYS A 534 0.19 -18.00 6.87
N GLU A 535 0.79 -16.91 6.40
CA GLU A 535 1.72 -16.11 7.19
C GLU A 535 1.03 -15.44 8.38
N TYR A 536 -0.18 -14.92 8.17
CA TYR A 536 -1.03 -14.40 9.25
C TYR A 536 -1.33 -15.50 10.29
N ALA A 537 -1.82 -16.67 9.86
CA ALA A 537 -2.12 -17.78 10.77
C ALA A 537 -0.87 -18.24 11.54
N MET A 538 0.29 -18.30 10.88
CA MET A 538 1.56 -18.62 11.52
C MET A 538 1.97 -17.55 12.53
N SER A 539 1.85 -16.27 12.17
CA SER A 539 2.14 -15.14 13.06
C SER A 539 1.25 -15.15 14.30
N ALA A 540 -0.06 -15.37 14.15
CA ALA A 540 -1.00 -15.47 15.26
C ALA A 540 -0.62 -16.60 16.23
N VAL A 541 -0.24 -17.77 15.72
CA VAL A 541 0.24 -18.88 16.56
C VAL A 541 1.55 -18.52 17.28
N MET A 542 2.48 -17.86 16.59
CA MET A 542 3.76 -17.43 17.18
C MET A 542 3.56 -16.37 18.27
N GLN A 543 2.69 -15.39 18.04
CA GLN A 543 2.33 -14.35 19.01
C GLN A 543 1.66 -14.96 20.25
N LYS A 544 0.71 -15.88 20.06
CA LYS A 544 0.08 -16.61 21.17
C LYS A 544 1.11 -17.38 21.99
N HIS A 545 2.01 -18.11 21.32
CA HIS A 545 3.09 -18.84 22.00
C HIS A 545 4.03 -17.91 22.79
N LEU A 546 4.38 -16.75 22.21
CA LEU A 546 5.21 -15.75 22.88
C LEU A 546 4.51 -15.20 24.12
N SER A 547 3.23 -14.85 24.01
CA SER A 547 2.39 -14.35 25.11
C SER A 547 2.31 -15.37 26.26
N GLU A 548 1.96 -16.62 25.97
CA GLU A 548 1.90 -17.69 26.98
C GLU A 548 3.26 -17.93 27.68
N LYS A 549 4.36 -17.78 26.94
CA LYS A 549 5.71 -17.91 27.50
C LYS A 549 6.04 -16.72 28.41
N GLN A 550 5.72 -15.50 28.00
CA GLN A 550 5.91 -14.30 28.80
C GLN A 550 5.08 -14.36 30.08
N GLU A 551 3.82 -14.78 29.99
CA GLU A 551 2.93 -14.96 31.14
C GLU A 551 3.54 -15.95 32.16
N LYS A 552 4.01 -17.12 31.71
CA LYS A 552 4.69 -18.11 32.58
C LYS A 552 5.93 -17.54 33.25
N ILE A 553 6.72 -16.73 32.55
CA ILE A 553 7.90 -16.06 33.11
C ILE A 553 7.48 -15.08 34.21
N ILE A 554 6.49 -14.23 33.95
CA ILE A 554 5.98 -13.24 34.90
C ILE A 554 5.41 -13.94 36.14
N GLN A 555 4.54 -14.94 35.96
CA GLN A 555 4.00 -15.74 37.06
C GLN A 555 5.11 -16.37 37.91
N GLY A 556 6.18 -16.88 37.27
CA GLY A 556 7.35 -17.43 37.95
C GLY A 556 8.18 -16.39 38.71
N VAL A 557 8.28 -15.16 38.21
CA VAL A 557 8.95 -14.03 38.89
C VAL A 557 8.12 -13.56 40.08
N VAL A 558 6.82 -13.32 39.89
CA VAL A 558 5.88 -12.89 40.95
C VAL A 558 5.81 -13.92 42.07
N SER A 559 5.73 -15.22 41.74
CA SER A 559 5.72 -16.29 42.74
C SER A 559 6.99 -16.34 43.61
N ARG A 560 8.14 -15.96 43.05
CA ARG A 560 9.42 -15.89 43.79
C ARG A 560 9.51 -14.62 44.64
N LEU A 561 9.07 -13.48 44.11
CA LEU A 561 9.03 -12.21 44.85
C LEU A 561 8.00 -12.22 45.98
N GLY A 562 6.84 -12.86 45.78
CA GLY A 562 5.82 -13.01 46.81
C GLY A 562 6.27 -13.89 47.98
N ARG A 563 7.16 -14.87 47.75
CA ARG A 563 7.77 -15.68 48.81
C ARG A 563 8.86 -14.96 49.60
N LEU A 564 9.40 -13.85 49.08
CA LEU A 564 10.40 -13.03 49.77
C LEU A 564 9.79 -12.02 50.74
N GLY A 565 8.46 -11.86 50.77
CA GLY A 565 7.74 -10.97 51.70
C GLY A 565 7.24 -11.64 52.98
N ASP A 566 7.35 -12.97 53.08
CA ASP A 566 6.89 -13.79 54.22
C ASP A 566 8.06 -14.34 55.08
N GLU A 567 9.30 -13.91 54.82
CA GLU A 567 10.47 -14.06 55.73
C GLU A 567 10.74 -12.75 56.47
#